data_AF-A0AB38BMQ3-F1
#
_entry.id   AF-A0AB38BMQ3-F1
#
_cell.length_a   1.000
_cell.length_b   1.000
_cell.length_c   1.000
_cell.angle_alpha   90.00
_cell.angle_beta   90.00
_cell.angle_gamma   90.00
#
_symmetry.space_group_name_H-M   'P 1'
#
loop_
_entity.id
_entity.type
_entity.pdbx_description
1 polymer ?
#
loop_
_entity_poly.entity_id
_entity_poly.type
_entity_poly.pdbx_seq_one_letter_code
_entity_poly.pdbx_strand_id
1 'polypeptide(L)'
;MAAKKPPHPLQASEIERFERNLANWLKLDPSDAIYHRFQGMLESQIATLQICQVITRRGAVKLLMRMGEARLQEDGANTANKSVGLRLV
;
A
#
# COMPACT_ATOMS: atom_id res chain seq x y z
N MET A 1 -3.17 -43.93 -6.45
CA MET A 1 -3.67 -42.76 -5.70
C MET A 1 -2.49 -41.80 -5.52
N ALA A 2 -2.56 -40.58 -6.05
CA ALA A 2 -1.50 -39.60 -5.88
C ALA A 2 -1.50 -39.10 -4.42
N ALA A 3 -0.40 -39.29 -3.71
CA ALA A 3 -0.24 -38.78 -2.35
C ALA A 3 -0.44 -37.25 -2.39
N LYS A 4 -1.40 -36.73 -1.61
CA LYS A 4 -1.54 -35.27 -1.43
C LYS A 4 -0.22 -34.75 -0.86
N LYS A 5 0.43 -33.81 -1.56
CA LYS A 5 1.60 -33.12 -1.02
C LYS A 5 1.24 -32.54 0.35
N PRO A 6 2.13 -32.64 1.35
CA PRO A 6 1.89 -32.00 2.63
C PRO A 6 1.69 -30.50 2.42
N PRO A 7 0.80 -29.87 3.21
CA PRO A 7 0.54 -28.43 3.12
C PRO A 7 1.85 -27.65 3.28
N HIS A 8 1.97 -26.54 2.53
CA HIS A 8 3.16 -25.69 2.64
C HIS A 8 3.31 -25.21 4.09
N PRO A 9 4.52 -25.16 4.67
CA PRO A 9 4.71 -24.80 6.09
C PRO A 9 4.06 -23.48 6.53
N LEU A 10 3.86 -22.55 5.59
CA LEU A 10 3.23 -21.26 5.84
C LEU A 10 1.71 -21.23 5.60
N GLN A 11 1.09 -22.30 5.11
CA GLN A 11 -0.27 -22.25 4.61
C GLN A 11 -1.29 -21.82 5.68
N ALA A 12 -1.21 -22.38 6.89
CA ALA A 12 -2.12 -22.02 7.97
C ALA A 12 -1.92 -20.58 8.45
N SER A 13 -0.66 -20.16 8.68
CA SER A 13 -0.35 -18.83 9.20
C SER A 13 -0.64 -17.71 8.20
N GLU A 14 -0.49 -17.96 6.90
CA GLU A 14 -0.82 -17.01 5.84
C GLU A 14 -2.33 -16.85 5.66
N ILE A 15 -3.11 -17.92 5.79
CA ILE A 15 -4.58 -17.85 5.78
C ILE A 15 -5.08 -17.05 6.99
N GLU A 16 -4.56 -17.32 8.19
CA GLU A 16 -4.91 -16.53 9.37
C GLU A 16 -4.52 -15.05 9.22
N ARG A 17 -3.36 -14.77 8.60
CA ARG A 17 -2.94 -13.39 8.31
C ARG A 17 -3.88 -12.72 7.31
N PHE A 18 -4.32 -13.45 6.29
CA PHE A 18 -5.29 -12.96 5.31
C PHE A 18 -6.61 -12.60 5.99
N GLU A 19 -7.18 -13.47 6.81
CA GLU A 19 -8.46 -13.21 7.51
C GLU A 19 -8.36 -11.99 8.44
N ARG A 20 -7.26 -11.84 9.18
CA ARG A 20 -7.02 -10.64 10.00
C ARG A 20 -6.95 -9.36 9.15
N ASN A 21 -6.26 -9.43 8.00
CA ASN A 21 -6.15 -8.28 7.10
C ASN A 21 -7.49 -7.94 6.44
N LEU A 22 -8.29 -8.94 6.07
CA LEU A 22 -9.63 -8.76 5.53
C LEU A 22 -10.54 -8.06 6.55
N ALA A 23 -10.53 -8.53 7.80
CA ALA A 23 -11.29 -7.90 8.89
C ALA A 23 -10.84 -6.45 9.16
N ASN A 24 -9.57 -6.12 8.98
CA ASN A 24 -9.07 -4.75 9.10
C ASN A 24 -9.45 -3.88 7.90
N TRP A 25 -9.40 -4.44 6.70
CA TRP A 25 -9.79 -3.75 5.48
C TRP A 25 -11.27 -3.33 5.51
N LEU A 26 -12.16 -4.19 6.01
CA LEU A 26 -13.59 -3.88 6.16
C LEU A 26 -13.90 -2.75 7.15
N LYS A 27 -12.94 -2.37 8.00
CA LYS A 27 -13.10 -1.25 8.96
C LYS A 27 -12.69 0.10 8.37
N LEU A 28 -12.06 0.11 7.20
CA LEU A 28 -11.59 1.34 6.56
C LEU A 28 -12.77 2.10 5.96
N ASP A 29 -12.69 3.44 6.00
CA ASP A 29 -13.55 4.27 5.18
C ASP A 29 -13.30 3.94 3.68
N PRO A 30 -14.31 3.97 2.81
CA PRO A 30 -14.13 3.69 1.39
C PRO A 30 -13.05 4.55 0.71
N SER A 31 -12.87 5.81 1.14
CA SER A 31 -11.83 6.69 0.61
C SER A 31 -10.42 6.22 1.02
N ASP A 32 -10.26 5.81 2.29
CA ASP A 32 -9.01 5.24 2.80
C ASP A 32 -8.71 3.88 2.13
N ALA A 33 -9.73 3.04 1.92
CA ALA A 33 -9.59 1.77 1.22
C ALA A 33 -9.11 1.94 -0.23
N ILE A 34 -9.63 2.96 -0.94
CA ILE A 34 -9.19 3.33 -2.28
C ILE A 34 -7.74 3.84 -2.25
N TYR A 35 -7.40 4.70 -1.28
CA TYR A 35 -6.03 5.19 -1.11
C TYR A 35 -5.04 4.03 -0.90
N HIS A 36 -5.30 3.13 0.04
CA HIS A 36 -4.45 1.97 0.30
C HIS A 36 -4.34 1.03 -0.91
N ARG A 37 -5.40 0.90 -1.71
CA ARG A 37 -5.35 0.16 -2.98
C ARG A 37 -4.37 0.77 -3.97
N PHE A 38 -4.40 2.09 -4.16
CA PHE A 38 -3.46 2.77 -5.06
C PHE A 38 -2.03 2.73 -4.53
N GLN A 39 -1.85 2.87 -3.21
CA GLN A 39 -0.54 2.71 -2.58
C GLN A 39 0.04 1.32 -2.86
N GLY A 40 -0.72 0.26 -2.61
CA GLY A 40 -0.28 -1.11 -2.89
C GLY A 40 -0.02 -1.38 -4.37
N MET A 41 -0.78 -0.75 -5.27
CA MET A 41 -0.53 -0.82 -6.72
C MET A 41 0.83 -0.23 -7.09
N LEU A 42 1.16 0.94 -6.57
CA LEU A 42 2.45 1.60 -6.82
C LEU A 42 3.62 0.81 -6.22
N GLU A 43 3.47 0.30 -4.99
CA GLU A 43 4.48 -0.56 -4.35
C GLU A 43 4.74 -1.84 -5.16
N SER A 44 3.67 -2.48 -5.66
CA SER A 44 3.76 -3.65 -6.52
C SER A 44 4.43 -3.36 -7.86
N GLN A 45 4.14 -2.20 -8.48
CA GLN A 45 4.82 -1.74 -9.69
C GLN A 45 6.33 -1.57 -9.44
N ILE A 46 6.72 -0.93 -8.33
CA ILE A 46 8.14 -0.75 -7.97
C ILE A 46 8.83 -2.10 -7.79
N ALA A 47 8.20 -3.02 -7.04
CA ALA A 47 8.73 -4.36 -6.83
C ALA A 47 8.90 -5.12 -8.15
N THR A 48 7.91 -5.02 -9.05
CA THR A 48 7.96 -5.63 -10.38
C THR A 48 9.10 -5.06 -11.22
N LEU A 49 9.24 -3.74 -11.28
CA LEU A 49 10.34 -3.07 -12.00
C LEU A 49 11.72 -3.51 -11.46
N GLN A 50 11.84 -3.73 -10.15
CA GLN A 50 13.07 -4.19 -9.53
C GLN A 50 13.36 -5.67 -9.84
N ILE A 51 12.37 -6.55 -9.73
CA ILE A 51 12.51 -7.99 -10.03
C ILE A 51 12.87 -8.21 -11.50
N CYS A 52 12.23 -7.46 -12.40
CA CYS A 52 12.52 -7.47 -13.83
C CYS A 52 13.81 -6.71 -14.19
N GLN A 53 14.57 -6.22 -13.20
CA GLN A 53 15.85 -5.51 -13.36
C GLN A 53 15.77 -4.24 -14.23
N VAL A 54 14.57 -3.67 -14.43
CA VAL A 54 14.36 -2.40 -15.13
C VAL A 54 14.92 -1.25 -14.30
N ILE A 55 14.83 -1.36 -12.97
CA ILE A 55 15.43 -0.41 -12.03
C ILE A 55 16.35 -1.14 -11.04
N THR A 56 17.35 -0.43 -10.55
CA THR A 56 18.20 -0.93 -9.46
C THR A 56 17.48 -0.85 -8.12
N ARG A 57 18.01 -1.54 -7.09
CA ARG A 57 17.54 -1.38 -5.70
C ARG A 57 17.53 0.08 -5.24
N ARG A 58 18.53 0.87 -5.62
CA ARG A 58 18.57 2.31 -5.32
C ARG A 58 17.47 3.08 -6.06
N GLY A 59 17.16 2.67 -7.29
CA GLY A 59 16.01 3.20 -8.05
C GLY A 59 14.68 2.93 -7.35
N ALA A 60 14.47 1.72 -6.86
CA ALA A 60 13.27 1.36 -6.10
C ALA A 60 13.10 2.22 -4.83
N VAL A 61 14.17 2.41 -4.06
CA VAL A 61 14.16 3.28 -2.86
C VAL A 61 13.77 4.72 -3.22
N LYS A 62 14.33 5.28 -4.30
CA LYS A 62 13.97 6.64 -4.76
C LYS A 62 12.49 6.77 -5.11
N LEU A 63 11.92 5.76 -5.77
CA LEU A 63 10.50 5.77 -6.12
C LEU A 63 9.60 5.67 -4.88
N LEU A 64 9.96 4.82 -3.91
CA LEU A 64 9.25 4.74 -2.62
C LEU A 64 9.31 6.07 -1.84
N MET A 65 10.48 6.72 -1.81
CA MET A 65 10.62 8.05 -1.19
C MET A 65 9.73 9.09 -1.87
N ARG A 66 9.71 9.11 -3.22
CA ARG A 66 8.84 10.02 -3.99
C ARG A 66 7.36 9.82 -3.69
N MET A 67 6.90 8.58 -3.45
CA MET A 67 5.52 8.32 -3.01
C MET A 67 5.21 8.99 -1.66
N GLY A 68 6.12 8.85 -0.69
CA GLY A 68 5.98 9.49 0.62
C GLY A 68 6.02 11.02 0.55
N GLU A 69 6.94 11.58 -0.25
CA GLU A 69 7.05 13.02 -0.47
C GLU A 69 5.79 13.60 -1.13
N ALA A 70 5.25 12.94 -2.16
CA ALA A 70 4.02 13.36 -2.82
C ALA A 70 2.83 13.36 -1.85
N ARG A 71 2.76 12.37 -0.95
CA ARG A 71 1.72 12.32 0.08
C ARG A 71 1.83 13.49 1.06
N LEU A 72 3.04 13.77 1.56
CA LEU A 72 3.27 14.88 2.48
C LEU A 72 2.93 16.24 1.84
N GLN A 73 3.21 16.42 0.55
CA GLN A 73 2.85 17.65 -0.18
C GLN A 73 1.33 17.82 -0.27
N GLU A 74 0.60 16.76 -0.58
CA GLU A 74 -0.87 16.78 -0.68
C GLU A 74 -1.53 17.02 0.67
N ASP A 75 -1.04 16.38 1.74
CA ASP A 75 -1.55 16.59 3.11
C ASP A 75 -1.29 18.04 3.58
N GLY A 76 -0.13 18.62 3.22
CA GLY A 76 0.20 20.02 3.49
C GLY A 76 -0.74 21.00 2.75
N ALA A 77 -1.00 20.75 1.47
CA ALA A 77 -1.92 21.55 0.65
C ALA A 77 -3.37 21.48 1.19
N ASN A 78 -3.84 20.30 1.58
CA ASN A 78 -5.16 20.11 2.15
C ASN A 78 -5.32 20.79 3.52
N THR A 79 -4.26 20.81 4.34
CA THR A 79 -4.26 21.53 5.62
C THR A 79 -4.30 23.04 5.42
N ALA A 80 -3.55 23.56 4.44
CA ALA A 80 -3.59 24.98 4.07
C ALA A 80 -5.00 25.40 3.59
N ASN A 81 -5.65 24.62 2.72
CA ASN A 81 -7.00 24.90 2.24
C ASN A 81 -8.06 24.86 3.36
N LYS A 82 -7.98 23.90 4.29
CA LYS A 82 -8.85 23.88 5.48
C LYS A 82 -8.68 25.11 6.37
N SER A 83 -7.46 25.62 6.51
CA SER A 83 -7.18 26.82 7.31
C SER A 83 -7.75 28.12 6.70
N VAL A 84 -7.83 28.19 5.37
CA VAL A 84 -8.44 29.33 4.65
C VAL A 84 -9.97 29.30 4.76
N GLY A 85 -10.59 28.12 4.68
CA GLY A 85 -12.04 27.97 4.84
C GLY A 85 -12.56 28.38 6.23
N LEU A 86 -11.75 28.21 7.28
CA LEU A 86 -12.08 28.61 8.65
C LEU A 86 -11.95 30.13 8.92
N ARG A 87 -11.30 30.90 8.03
CA ARG A 87 -11.13 32.36 8.18
C ARG A 87 -12.23 33.19 7.51
N LEU A 88 -13.16 32.57 6.80
CA LEU A 88 -14.18 33.25 6.00
C LEU A 88 -15.59 33.23 6.63
N VAL A 89 -15.70 33.06 7.95
CA VAL A 89 -16.96 33.16 8.70
C VAL A 89 -16.83 34.20 9.80
#